data_AF-A0A378Y791-F1
#
_entry.id   AF-A0A378Y791-F1
#
_cell.length_a   1.000
_cell.length_b   1.000
_cell.length_c   1.000
_cell.angle_alpha   90.00
_cell.angle_beta   90.00
_cell.angle_gamma   90.00
#
_symmetry.space_group_name_H-M   'P 1'
#
loop_
_entity.id
_entity.type
_entity.pdbx_description
1 polymer ?
#
loop_
_entity_poly.entity_id
_entity_poly.type
_entity_poly.pdbx_seq_one_letter_code
_entity_poly.pdbx_strand_id
1 'polypeptide(L)'
;MTTEDYDDPFDRPLGYDYEPLPDGRIPVWIMGGVGDQARAVTPWNKHDTPALLSIAEIARDAGIPAGEVVGREFLATGDANGLHDFRLKFDPRK
;
A
#
# COMPACT_ATOMS: atom_id res chain seq x y z
N MET A 1 13.02 -22.08 -27.15
CA MET A 1 12.78 -22.52 -25.77
C MET A 1 12.28 -21.28 -25.05
N THR A 2 10.97 -21.17 -24.90
CA THR A 2 10.30 -20.02 -24.27
C THR A 2 10.65 -20.04 -22.80
N THR A 3 11.29 -18.99 -22.31
CA THR A 3 11.48 -18.79 -20.87
C THR A 3 10.08 -18.68 -20.29
N GLU A 4 9.63 -19.74 -19.62
CA GLU A 4 8.45 -19.71 -18.78
C GLU A 4 8.68 -18.60 -17.76
N ASP A 5 7.78 -17.60 -17.78
CA ASP A 5 7.62 -16.60 -16.74
C ASP A 5 7.52 -17.34 -15.40
N TYR A 6 8.65 -17.41 -14.69
CA TYR A 6 8.64 -17.78 -13.29
C TYR A 6 7.94 -16.64 -12.58
N ASP A 7 6.65 -16.85 -12.29
CA ASP A 7 5.86 -16.10 -11.33
C ASP A 7 6.56 -16.25 -9.96
N ASP A 8 7.61 -15.45 -9.75
CA ASP A 8 8.29 -15.37 -8.48
C ASP A 8 7.26 -14.79 -7.49
N PRO A 9 6.94 -15.46 -6.38
CA PRO A 9 5.98 -14.96 -5.40
C PRO A 9 6.41 -13.63 -4.73
N PHE A 10 7.63 -13.17 -5.00
CA PHE A 10 8.19 -11.85 -4.69
C PHE A 10 8.12 -10.84 -5.85
N ASP A 11 7.79 -11.26 -7.07
CA ASP A 11 7.45 -10.39 -8.23
C ASP A 11 6.00 -9.89 -8.14
N ARG A 12 5.54 -9.67 -6.91
CA ARG A 12 4.39 -8.79 -6.69
C ARG A 12 4.83 -7.42 -7.16
N PRO A 13 4.01 -6.66 -7.91
CA PRO A 13 4.34 -5.28 -8.24
C PRO A 13 4.60 -4.54 -6.92
N LEU A 14 5.87 -4.30 -6.58
CA LEU A 14 6.33 -3.71 -5.32
C LEU A 14 6.00 -2.20 -5.24
N GLY A 15 4.98 -1.76 -5.99
CA GLY A 15 4.55 -0.38 -6.12
C GLY A 15 5.51 0.53 -6.88
N TYR A 16 6.46 -0.03 -7.65
CA TYR A 16 7.39 0.76 -8.47
C TYR A 16 6.65 1.62 -9.51
N ASP A 17 5.59 1.07 -10.07
CA ASP A 17 4.78 1.59 -11.17
C ASP A 17 3.42 2.13 -10.70
N TYR A 18 3.25 2.34 -9.40
CA TYR A 18 2.01 2.95 -8.90
C TYR A 18 1.79 4.33 -9.51
N GLU A 19 0.59 4.51 -10.05
CA GLU A 19 0.02 5.75 -10.54
C GLU A 19 -1.34 5.96 -9.87
N PRO A 20 -1.81 7.21 -9.70
CA PRO A 20 -3.21 7.45 -9.35
C PRO A 20 -4.13 6.73 -10.33
N LEU A 21 -5.12 6.02 -9.81
CA LEU A 21 -6.09 5.30 -10.62
C LEU A 21 -7.03 6.28 -11.35
N PRO A 22 -7.68 5.88 -12.47
CA PRO A 22 -8.58 6.76 -13.22
C PRO A 22 -9.77 7.29 -12.41
N ASP A 23 -10.15 6.63 -11.32
CA ASP A 23 -11.21 7.05 -10.40
C ASP A 23 -10.71 8.00 -9.29
N GLY A 24 -9.44 8.41 -9.35
CA GLY A 24 -8.79 9.30 -8.40
C GLY A 24 -8.29 8.62 -7.13
N ARG A 25 -8.38 7.28 -7.02
CA ARG A 25 -7.86 6.54 -5.87
C ARG A 25 -6.36 6.32 -5.98
N ILE A 26 -5.68 6.33 -4.84
CA ILE A 26 -4.23 6.20 -4.77
C ILE A 26 -3.88 4.80 -4.28
N PRO A 27 -3.14 4.00 -5.06
CA PRO A 27 -2.62 2.73 -4.58
C PRO A 27 -1.50 2.97 -3.56
N VAL A 28 -1.56 2.25 -2.44
CA VAL A 28 -0.63 2.38 -1.33
C VAL A 28 -0.24 0.99 -0.86
N TRP A 29 1.06 0.69 -0.79
CA TRP A 29 1.55 -0.56 -0.20
C TRP A 29 2.33 -0.27 1.07
N ILE A 30 1.95 -0.92 2.18
CA ILE A 30 2.65 -0.76 3.45
C ILE A 30 3.77 -1.79 3.56
N MET A 31 4.99 -1.41 3.21
CA MET A 31 6.13 -2.32 3.17
C MET A 31 6.71 -2.64 4.56
N GLY A 32 6.41 -1.83 5.58
CA GLY A 32 6.92 -2.02 6.93
C GLY A 32 6.35 -1.02 7.93
N GLY A 33 6.69 -1.19 9.20
CA GLY A 33 6.32 -0.23 10.24
C GLY A 33 7.11 -0.39 11.54
N VAL A 34 7.21 0.69 12.32
CA VAL A 34 7.82 0.72 13.65
C VAL A 34 6.94 1.58 14.56
N GLY A 35 6.45 1.00 15.66
CA GLY A 35 5.46 1.68 16.50
C GLY A 35 4.18 1.96 15.72
N ASP A 36 3.72 3.21 15.72
CA ASP A 36 2.57 3.66 14.91
C ASP A 36 2.96 4.15 13.51
N GLN A 37 4.25 4.14 13.15
CA GLN A 37 4.70 4.68 11.88
C GLN A 37 4.74 3.59 10.80
N ALA A 38 3.84 3.69 9.82
CA ALA A 38 3.88 2.89 8.59
C ALA A 38 4.86 3.51 7.58
N ARG A 39 5.58 2.65 6.85
CA ARG A 39 6.37 3.03 5.69
C ARG A 39 5.64 2.56 4.44
N ALA A 40 5.29 3.49 3.57
CA ALA A 40 4.40 3.25 2.46
C ALA A 40 5.05 3.59 1.11
N VAL A 41 4.82 2.71 0.14
CA VAL A 41 5.06 2.99 -1.28
C VAL A 41 3.77 3.55 -1.88
N THR A 42 3.91 4.64 -2.63
CA THR A 42 2.82 5.39 -3.28
C THR A 42 3.25 5.74 -4.72
N PRO A 43 2.42 6.44 -5.50
CA PRO A 43 2.87 7.00 -6.77
C PRO A 43 4.07 7.95 -6.65
N TRP A 44 4.18 8.66 -5.53
CA TRP A 44 5.22 9.68 -5.32
C TRP A 44 6.40 9.21 -4.47
N ASN A 45 6.22 8.14 -3.69
CA ASN A 45 7.21 7.65 -2.73
C ASN A 45 7.54 6.18 -2.99
N LYS A 46 8.83 5.86 -3.14
CA LYS A 46 9.31 4.50 -3.40
C LYS A 46 10.01 3.92 -2.16
N HIS A 47 10.47 2.69 -2.25
CA HIS A 47 11.01 1.93 -1.12
C HIS A 47 12.25 2.58 -0.47
N ASP A 48 13.04 3.33 -1.24
CA ASP A 48 14.20 4.08 -0.77
C ASP A 48 13.82 5.36 -0.03
N THR A 49 12.67 5.94 -0.36
CA THR A 49 12.16 7.21 0.17
C THR A 49 10.65 7.12 0.46
N PRO A 50 10.25 6.26 1.42
CA PRO A 50 8.84 5.93 1.63
C PRO A 50 8.06 7.06 2.27
N ALA A 51 6.76 7.11 1.99
CA ALA A 51 5.84 7.95 2.75
C ALA A 51 5.73 7.40 4.18
N LEU A 52 5.66 8.31 5.14
CA LEU A 52 5.43 7.98 6.55
C LEU A 52 3.98 8.26 6.88
N LEU A 53 3.25 7.23 7.28
CA LEU A 53 1.80 7.29 7.57
C LEU A 53 1.52 6.72 8.97
N SER A 54 0.33 6.98 9.54
CA SER A 54 -0.09 6.34 10.80
C SER A 54 -0.72 4.98 10.55
N ILE A 55 -0.23 3.95 11.26
CA ILE A 55 -0.82 2.61 11.27
C ILE A 55 -2.23 2.68 11.87
N ALA A 56 -2.42 3.41 12.97
CA ALA A 56 -3.72 3.54 13.62
C ALA A 56 -4.77 4.16 12.70
N GLU A 57 -4.42 5.20 11.93
CA GLU A 57 -5.33 5.84 10.98
C GLU A 57 -5.71 4.90 9.84
N ILE A 58 -4.72 4.24 9.21
CA ILE A 58 -4.96 3.27 8.14
C ILE A 58 -5.86 2.14 8.63
N ALA A 59 -5.56 1.58 9.80
CA ALA A 59 -6.32 0.49 10.42
C ALA A 59 -7.77 0.90 10.69
N ARG A 60 -7.97 2.09 11.25
CA ARG A 60 -9.30 2.65 11.54
C ARG A 60 -10.12 2.82 10.26
N ASP A 61 -9.53 3.45 9.24
CA ASP A 61 -10.21 3.74 7.98
C ASP A 61 -10.56 2.44 7.22
N ALA A 62 -9.65 1.46 7.22
CA ALA A 62 -9.84 0.19 6.54
C ALA A 62 -10.68 -0.82 7.35
N GLY A 63 -10.96 -0.55 8.63
CA GLY A 63 -11.73 -1.44 9.51
C GLY A 63 -11.00 -2.75 9.85
N ILE A 64 -9.66 -2.72 9.96
CA ILE A 64 -8.83 -3.88 10.29
C ILE A 64 -7.99 -3.64 11.55
N PRO A 65 -7.50 -4.68 12.24
CA PRO A 65 -6.57 -4.51 13.35
C PRO A 65 -5.25 -3.85 12.89
N ALA A 66 -4.68 -2.99 13.73
CA ALA A 66 -3.40 -2.30 13.46
C ALA A 66 -2.27 -3.27 13.09
N GLY A 67 -2.19 -4.43 13.75
CA GLY A 67 -1.19 -5.45 13.47
C GLY A 67 -1.31 -6.12 12.10
N GLU A 68 -2.41 -5.89 11.37
CA GLU A 68 -2.65 -6.44 10.03
C GLU A 68 -2.37 -5.45 8.89
N VAL A 69 -1.98 -4.20 9.20
CA VAL A 69 -1.75 -3.16 8.19
C VAL A 69 -0.49 -3.42 7.35
N VAL A 70 0.59 -3.86 8.00
CA VAL A 70 1.88 -4.09 7.34
C VAL A 70 1.80 -5.26 6.37
N GLY A 71 2.40 -5.10 5.19
CA GLY A 71 2.40 -6.08 4.11
C GLY A 71 1.13 -6.05 3.24
N ARG A 72 0.21 -5.11 3.47
CA ARG A 72 -1.05 -4.99 2.72
C ARG A 72 -1.04 -3.85 1.72
N GLU A 73 -1.87 -3.99 0.70
CA GLU A 73 -2.18 -2.93 -0.27
C GLU A 73 -3.53 -2.29 0.03
N PHE A 74 -3.57 -0.98 -0.10
CA PHE A 74 -4.73 -0.13 0.14
C PHE A 74 -4.99 0.77 -1.06
N LEU A 75 -6.23 1.24 -1.14
CA LEU A 75 -6.66 2.37 -1.95
C LEU A 75 -7.00 3.52 -1.02
N ALA A 76 -6.35 4.66 -1.21
CA ALA A 76 -6.59 5.89 -0.45
C ALA A 76 -7.18 7.00 -1.35
N THR A 77 -7.59 8.10 -0.73
CA THR A 77 -7.84 9.39 -1.37
C THR A 77 -6.74 10.36 -0.94
N GLY A 78 -6.49 11.41 -1.74
CA GLY A 78 -5.58 12.50 -1.40
C GLY A 78 -4.41 12.60 -2.36
N ASP A 79 -3.30 13.17 -1.88
CA ASP A 79 -2.10 13.41 -2.67
C ASP A 79 -0.80 13.15 -1.89
N ALA A 80 0.35 13.51 -2.47
CA ALA A 80 1.68 13.33 -1.88
C ALA A 80 1.86 13.96 -0.49
N ASN A 81 1.02 14.94 -0.12
CA ASN A 81 1.11 15.67 1.14
C ASN A 81 0.11 15.17 2.18
N GLY A 82 -0.83 14.30 1.82
CA GLY A 82 -1.85 13.82 2.74
C GLY A 82 -2.75 12.76 2.13
N LEU A 83 -2.65 11.54 2.64
CA LEU A 83 -3.48 10.41 2.27
C LEU A 83 -4.46 10.07 3.39
N HIS A 84 -5.70 9.72 3.03
CA HIS A 84 -6.78 9.37 3.96
C HIS A 84 -7.81 8.42 3.29
N ASP A 85 -8.83 8.00 4.03
CA ASP A 85 -9.91 7.11 3.56
C ASP A 85 -9.40 5.79 2.98
N PHE A 86 -8.45 5.19 3.70
CA PHE A 86 -7.81 3.95 3.33
C PHE A 86 -8.82 2.81 3.28
N ARG A 87 -8.81 2.06 2.17
CA ARG A 87 -9.60 0.84 1.99
C ARG A 87 -8.69 -0.27 1.56
N LEU A 88 -8.83 -1.44 2.17
CA LEU A 88 -8.06 -2.61 1.78
C LEU A 88 -8.36 -2.97 0.31
N LYS A 89 -7.32 -3.09 -0.53
CA LYS A 89 -7.50 -3.38 -1.96
C LYS A 89 -8.00 -4.80 -2.18
N PHE A 90 -7.52 -5.74 -1.37
CA PHE A 90 -7.95 -7.14 -1.35
C PHE A 90 -8.22 -7.58 0.09
N ASP A 91 -9.48 -7.82 0.43
CA ASP A 91 -9.90 -8.40 1.70
C ASP A 91 -10.19 -9.90 1.52
N PRO A 92 -9.31 -10.81 1.98
CA PRO A 92 -9.54 -12.25 1.83
C PRO A 92 -10.73 -12.78 2.65
N ARG A 93 -11.35 -11.95 3.49
CA ARG A 93 -12.54 -12.32 4.30
C ARG A 93 -13.83 -12.18 3.50
N LYS A 94 -13.79 -11.60 2.30
CA LYS A 94 -14.93 -11.36 1.42
C LYS A 94 -14.65 -11.96 0.05
#